data_AF-B9TMK1-F1
#
_entry.id   AF-B9TMK1-F1
#
_cell.length_a   1.000
_cell.length_b   1.000
_cell.length_c   1.000
_cell.angle_alpha   90.00
_cell.angle_beta   90.00
_cell.angle_gamma   90.00
#
_symmetry.space_group_name_H-M   'P 1'
#
loop_
_entity.id
_entity.type
_entity.pdbx_description
1 polymer ?
#
loop_
_entity_poly.entity_id
_entity_poly.type
_entity_poly.pdbx_seq_one_letter_code
_entity_poly.pdbx_strand_id
1 'polypeptide(L)' 'KPLVDFFVIGGSGMDMRSKARTLPGPVSDPSKLPKWNYDGSSTGQAPGEDSEVIL' A
#
# COMPACT_ATOMS: atom_id res chain seq x y z
N LYS A 1 1.84 10.03 17.32
CA LYS A 1 2.41 9.24 16.18
C LYS A 1 1.61 9.56 14.94
N PRO A 2 2.22 10.00 13.83
CA PRO A 2 1.47 10.34 12.63
C PRO A 2 0.88 9.09 11.96
N LEU A 3 -0.21 9.30 11.24
CA LEU A 3 -0.87 8.31 10.41
C LEU A 3 -0.54 8.64 8.95
N VAL A 4 -0.08 7.65 8.21
CA VAL A 4 0.24 7.77 6.77
C VAL A 4 -0.69 6.85 6.02
N ASP A 5 -1.45 7.41 5.08
CA ASP A 5 -2.32 6.66 4.17
C ASP A 5 -1.60 6.40 2.85
N PHE A 6 -1.56 5.14 2.44
CA PHE A 6 -0.90 4.70 1.21
C PHE A 6 -1.98 4.39 0.18
N PHE A 7 -1.91 5.06 -0.97
CA PHE A 7 -2.89 4.93 -2.06
C PHE A 7 -2.33 4.06 -3.18
N VAL A 8 -3.20 3.20 -3.75
CA VAL A 8 -2.86 2.32 -4.87
C VAL A 8 -3.99 2.32 -5.89
N ILE A 9 -3.62 2.20 -7.16
CA ILE A 9 -4.56 1.92 -8.25
C ILE A 9 -4.71 0.40 -8.31
N GLY A 10 -5.94 -0.10 -8.25
CA GLY A 10 -6.26 -1.53 -8.31
C GLY A 10 -6.07 -2.11 -9.71
N GLY A 11 -6.24 -3.43 -9.83
CA GLY A 11 -5.98 -4.18 -11.07
C GLY A 11 -6.88 -3.79 -12.25
N SER A 12 -8.00 -3.10 -12.01
CA SER A 12 -8.84 -2.56 -13.09
C SER A 12 -8.27 -1.30 -13.75
N GLY A 13 -7.30 -0.64 -13.09
CA GLY A 13 -6.78 0.67 -13.51
C GLY A 13 -7.72 1.86 -13.19
N MET A 14 -8.94 1.60 -12.71
CA MET A 14 -9.97 2.62 -12.46
C MET A 14 -10.41 2.68 -10.99
N ASP A 15 -10.12 1.65 -10.19
CA ASP A 15 -10.43 1.62 -8.77
C ASP A 15 -9.24 2.11 -7.93
N MET A 16 -9.52 2.97 -6.95
CA MET A 16 -8.53 3.44 -5.99
C MET A 16 -8.73 2.76 -4.65
N ARG A 17 -7.65 2.24 -4.06
CA ARG A 17 -7.64 1.62 -2.74
C ARG A 17 -6.67 2.38 -1.84
N SER A 18 -6.92 2.34 -0.54
CA SER A 18 -5.96 2.87 0.43
C SER A 18 -5.94 2.07 1.71
N LYS A 19 -4.86 2.23 2.46
CA LYS A 19 -4.74 1.73 3.82
C LYS A 19 -3.73 2.57 4.59
N ALA A 20 -4.03 2.78 5.87
CA ALA A 20 -3.23 3.62 6.74
C ALA A 20 -2.35 2.82 7.70
N ARG A 21 -1.12 3.30 7.94
CA ARG A 21 -0.26 2.83 9.05
C ARG A 21 0.13 3.97 9.96
N THR A 22 0.31 3.64 11.23
CA THR A 22 0.92 4.55 12.21
C THR A 22 2.45 4.48 12.10
N LEU A 23 3.10 5.63 11.98
CA LEU A 23 4.56 5.76 11.99
C LEU A 23 5.07 6.27 13.36
N PRO A 24 6.33 5.98 13.73
CA PRO A 24 6.87 6.42 15.02
C PRO A 24 7.00 7.95 15.14
N GLY A 25 7.20 8.67 14.04
CA GLY A 25 7.39 10.12 14.01
C GLY A 25 7.06 10.73 12.63
N PRO A 26 7.04 12.08 12.52
CA PRO A 26 6.77 12.78 11.28
C PRO A 26 7.82 12.47 10.21
N VAL A 27 7.37 12.41 8.96
CA VAL A 27 8.22 12.18 7.79
C VAL A 27 7.89 13.24 6.75
N SER A 28 8.90 13.90 6.19
CA SER A 28 8.76 14.95 5.16
C SER A 28 9.30 14.53 3.79
N ASP A 29 9.92 13.36 3.71
CA ASP A 29 10.57 12.83 2.52
C ASP A 29 10.01 11.43 2.22
N PRO A 30 9.35 11.22 1.07
CA PRO A 30 8.80 9.93 0.71
C PRO A 30 9.82 8.77 0.73
N SER A 31 11.10 9.04 0.44
CA SER A 31 12.14 8.01 0.43
C SER A 31 12.44 7.43 1.81
N LYS A 32 12.01 8.12 2.88
CA LYS A 32 12.14 7.67 4.28
C LYS A 32 10.94 6.86 4.75
N LEU A 33 9.90 6.73 3.92
CA LEU A 33 8.77 5.86 4.24
C LEU A 33 9.23 4.40 4.14
N PRO A 34 8.84 3.54 5.09
CA PRO A 34 9.10 2.12 4.98
C PRO A 34 8.32 1.54 3.81
N LYS A 35 8.93 0.61 3.07
CA LYS A 35 8.21 -0.25 2.13
C LYS A 35 7.01 -0.89 2.83
N TRP A 36 5.98 -1.14 2.05
CA TRP A 36 4.82 -1.85 2.52
C TRP A 36 4.41 -2.90 1.50
N ASN A 37 3.33 -3.60 1.80
CA ASN A 37 2.81 -4.68 1.00
C ASN A 37 1.30 -4.70 1.14
N TYR A 38 0.57 -5.29 0.22
CA TYR A 38 -0.85 -5.58 0.37
C TYR A 38 -1.17 -6.90 -0.34
N ASP A 39 -2.36 -7.44 -0.05
CA ASP A 39 -2.86 -8.62 -0.74
C ASP A 39 -3.41 -8.21 -2.12
N GLY A 40 -2.63 -8.48 -3.16
CA GLY A 40 -2.96 -8.20 -4.55
C GLY A 40 -4.08 -9.08 -5.10
N SER A 41 -4.37 -10.24 -4.48
CA SER A 41 -5.50 -11.07 -4.92
C SER A 41 -6.85 -10.37 -4.70
N SER A 42 -6.95 -9.57 -3.63
CA SER A 42 -8.10 -8.71 -3.31
C SER A 42 -8.26 -7.47 -4.22
N THR A 43 -7.28 -7.21 -5.09
CA THR A 43 -7.28 -6.10 -6.05
C THR A 43 -7.13 -6.56 -7.50
N GLY A 44 -7.03 -7.86 -7.76
CA GLY A 44 -6.80 -8.42 -9.09
C GLY A 44 -5.40 -8.15 -9.65
N GLN A 45 -4.40 -7.94 -8.78
CA GLN A 45 -3.01 -7.63 -9.15
C GLN A 45 -2.04 -8.80 -8.95
N ALA A 46 -2.47 -9.86 -8.26
CA ALA A 46 -1.67 -11.06 -8.04
C ALA A 46 -2.60 -12.30 -7.88
N PRO A 47 -2.13 -13.52 -8.22
CA PRO A 47 -2.87 -14.75 -7.94
C PRO A 47 -2.94 -15.03 -6.42
N GLY A 48 -3.79 -15.97 -6.01
CA GLY A 48 -3.97 -16.31 -4.59
C GLY A 48 -2.78 -17.04 -3.96
N GLU A 49 -2.02 -17.83 -4.74
CA GLU A 49 -0.90 -18.62 -4.19
C GLU A 49 0.36 -17.78 -3.91
N ASP A 50 0.50 -16.62 -4.55
CA ASP A 50 1.58 -15.65 -4.35
C ASP A 50 1.02 -14.23 -4.48
N SER A 51 0.32 -13.79 -3.42
CA SER A 51 -0.56 -12.63 -3.49
C SER A 51 0.07 -11.33 -2.98
N GLU A 52 1.31 -11.35 -2.50
CA GLU A 52 1.95 -10.18 -1.90
C GLU A 52 2.43 -9.19 -2.98
N VAL A 53 1.88 -7.97 -2.97
CA VAL A 53 2.33 -6.87 -3.84
C VAL A 53 2.97 -5.78 -2.99
N ILE A 54 4.17 -5.34 -3.39
CA ILE A 54 5.00 -4.38 -2.64
C ILE A 54 4.66 -2.93 -3.04
N LEU A 55 4.68 -2.04 -2.03
CA LEU A 55 4.55 -0.59 -2.13
C LEU A 55 5.83 0.13 -1.74
#